data_AF-A0A7C2N463-F1
#
_entry.id   AF-A0A7C2N463-F1
#
_cell.length_a   1.000
_cell.length_b   1.000
_cell.length_c   1.000
_cell.angle_alpha   90.00
_cell.angle_beta   90.00
_cell.angle_gamma   90.00
#
_symmetry.space_group_name_H-M   'P 1'
#
loop_
_entity.id
_entity.type
_entity.pdbx_description
1 polymer ?
#
loop_
_entity_poly.entity_id
_entity_poly.type
_entity_poly.pdbx_seq_one_letter_code
_entity_poly.pdbx_strand_id
1 'polypeptide(L)' 'MRNKIKYSDEPMGELRVIKDFLPPPDRLVLKEENIKITISLNKSSIEFFKKEAQKRRTSYQKMIRRLIDWYASQYQKSA' A
#
# COMPACT_ATOMS: atom_id res chain seq x y z
N MET A 1 33.63 -3.50 -10.17
CA MET A 1 33.72 -2.20 -10.85
C MET A 1 32.47 -2.05 -11.71
N ARG A 2 31.70 -0.97 -11.59
CA ARG A 2 30.48 -0.77 -12.41
C ARG A 2 30.86 -0.07 -13.71
N ASN A 3 30.58 -0.70 -14.84
CA ASN A 3 30.83 -0.10 -16.16
C ASN A 3 29.99 1.18 -16.31
N LYS A 4 30.64 2.30 -16.63
CA LYS A 4 29.95 3.56 -16.92
C LYS A 4 29.22 3.41 -18.25
N ILE A 5 27.91 3.64 -18.24
CA ILE A 5 27.10 3.71 -19.46
C ILE A 5 27.59 4.94 -20.25
N LYS A 6 28.00 4.72 -21.49
CA LYS A 6 28.34 5.78 -22.45
C LYS A 6 27.17 5.90 -23.41
N TYR A 7 26.52 7.05 -23.40
CA TYR A 7 25.45 7.37 -24.34
C TYR A 7 26.06 8.01 -25.60
N SER A 8 25.58 7.60 -26.76
CA SER A 8 25.87 8.19 -28.08
C SER A 8 24.69 9.08 -28.51
N ASP A 9 24.98 10.21 -29.16
CA ASP A 9 23.99 11.13 -29.70
C ASP A 9 23.37 10.58 -31.00
N GLU A 10 22.59 9.51 -30.87
CA GLU A 10 21.90 8.87 -31.98
C GLU A 10 20.62 9.64 -32.37
N PRO A 11 20.22 9.63 -33.66
CA PRO A 11 19.04 10.33 -34.11
C PRO A 11 17.80 9.74 -33.43
N MET A 12 17.13 10.54 -32.60
CA MET A 12 15.81 10.18 -32.06
C MET A 12 14.82 10.15 -33.24
N GLY A 13 14.18 9.01 -33.46
CA GLY A 13 13.22 8.79 -34.55
C GLY A 13 11.95 9.67 -34.43
N GLU A 14 10.81 9.17 -34.91
CA GLU A 14 9.56 9.93 -34.83
C GLU A 14 9.07 10.09 -33.39
N LEU A 15 9.32 11.27 -32.81
CA LEU A 15 8.86 11.64 -31.48
C LEU A 15 7.38 12.04 -31.49
N ARG A 16 6.57 11.45 -30.61
CA ARG A 16 5.19 11.89 -30.37
C ARG A 16 5.13 12.71 -29.09
N VAL A 17 4.63 13.94 -29.19
CA VAL A 17 4.40 14.81 -28.03
C VAL A 17 3.18 14.30 -27.26
N ILE A 18 3.42 13.79 -26.06
CA ILE A 18 2.36 13.37 -25.13
C ILE A 18 2.11 14.54 -24.16
N LYS A 19 0.84 14.92 -23.96
CA LYS A 19 0.47 15.89 -22.93
C LYS A 19 0.76 15.30 -21.56
N ASP A 20 1.33 16.10 -20.66
CA ASP A 20 1.60 15.67 -19.29
C ASP A 20 0.29 15.20 -18.63
N PHE A 21 0.20 13.89 -18.37
CA PHE A 21 -0.99 13.21 -17.88
C PHE A 21 -0.78 12.62 -16.49
N LEU A 22 0.44 12.74 -15.95
CA LEU A 22 0.72 12.23 -14.62
C LEU A 22 -0.01 13.11 -13.60
N PRO A 23 -0.91 12.53 -12.78
CA PRO A 23 -1.51 13.28 -11.71
C PRO A 23 -0.40 13.76 -10.75
N PRO A 24 -0.51 14.96 -10.18
CA PRO A 24 0.45 15.47 -9.22
C PRO A 24 0.62 14.47 -8.06
N PRO A 25 1.79 14.42 -7.40
CA PRO A 25 2.08 13.48 -6.32
C PRO A 25 0.98 13.37 -5.27
N ASP A 26 0.33 14.47 -4.92
CA ASP A 26 -0.76 14.51 -3.94
C ASP A 26 -2.01 13.72 -4.35
N ARG A 27 -2.24 13.57 -5.67
CA ARG A 27 -3.34 12.77 -6.25
C ARG A 27 -2.94 11.32 -6.54
N LEU A 28 -1.64 10.99 -6.47
CA LEU A 28 -1.16 9.61 -6.52
C LEU A 28 -1.30 8.90 -5.16
N VAL A 29 -1.52 9.64 -4.07
CA VAL A 29 -1.71 9.06 -2.74
C VAL A 29 -3.17 8.63 -2.58
N LEU A 30 -3.42 7.32 -2.60
CA LEU A 30 -4.64 6.72 -2.06
C LEU A 30 -4.73 7.03 -0.56
N LYS A 31 -5.35 8.15 -0.20
CA LYS A 31 -5.67 8.46 1.19
C LYS A 31 -6.86 7.62 1.61
N GLU A 32 -6.60 6.49 2.26
CA GLU A 32 -7.65 5.73 2.96
C GLU A 32 -8.17 6.57 4.14
N GLU A 33 -9.45 6.94 4.13
CA GLU A 33 -10.10 7.58 5.28
C GLU A 33 -10.15 6.58 6.45
N ASN A 34 -9.47 6.91 7.55
CA ASN A 34 -9.40 6.05 8.72
C ASN A 34 -10.06 6.74 9.92
N ILE A 35 -11.09 6.10 10.49
CA ILE A 35 -11.75 6.56 11.72
C ILE A 35 -11.11 5.86 12.92
N LYS A 36 -10.65 6.64 13.91
CA LYS A 36 -10.08 6.11 15.15
C LYS A 36 -11.20 5.72 16.11
N ILE A 37 -11.21 4.46 16.51
CA ILE A 37 -12.13 3.93 17.53
C ILE A 37 -11.36 3.28 18.68
N THR A 38 -11.97 3.24 19.85
CA THR A 38 -11.48 2.47 21.00
C THR A 38 -12.32 1.20 21.12
N ILE A 39 -11.67 0.03 21.07
CA ILE A 39 -12.33 -1.27 21.21
C ILE A 39 -11.50 -2.15 22.15
N SER A 40 -12.19 -2.87 23.04
CA SER A 40 -11.58 -3.88 23.91
C SER A 40 -11.48 -5.20 23.15
N LEU A 41 -10.27 -5.77 23.09
CA LEU A 41 -9.99 -7.06 22.46
C LEU A 41 -9.42 -8.04 23.48
N ASN A 42 -9.66 -9.33 23.27
CA ASN A 42 -9.13 -10.39 24.13
C ASN A 42 -7.60 -10.42 24.09
N LYS A 43 -6.99 -10.68 25.26
CA LYS A 43 -5.52 -10.76 25.41
C LYS A 43 -4.90 -11.79 24.46
N SER A 44 -5.51 -12.97 24.35
CA SER A 44 -5.07 -14.05 23.47
C SER A 44 -5.04 -13.63 21.99
N SER A 45 -6.05 -12.89 21.53
CA SER A 45 -6.12 -12.36 20.17
C SER A 45 -4.98 -11.37 19.91
N ILE A 46 -4.72 -10.45 20.84
CA ILE A 46 -3.63 -9.47 20.70
C ILE A 46 -2.27 -10.16 20.67
N GLU A 47 -2.03 -11.16 21.53
CA GLU A 47 -0.79 -11.91 21.55
C GLU A 47 -0.53 -12.65 20.23
N PHE A 48 -1.57 -13.24 19.65
CA PHE A 48 -1.49 -13.85 18.31
C PHE A 48 -1.01 -12.86 17.25
N PHE A 49 -1.65 -11.68 17.17
CA PHE A 49 -1.27 -10.68 16.17
C PHE A 49 0.12 -10.09 16.42
N LYS A 50 0.54 -9.89 17.68
CA LYS A 50 1.90 -9.44 18.00
C LYS A 50 2.95 -10.44 17.50
N LYS A 51 2.72 -11.75 17.72
CA LYS A 51 3.62 -12.81 17.27
C LYS A 51 3.74 -12.85 15.74
N GLU A 52 2.62 -12.78 15.03
CA GLU A 52 2.62 -12.80 13.56
C GLU A 52 3.21 -11.51 12.95
N ALA A 53 2.96 -10.37 13.58
CA ALA A 53 3.51 -9.08 13.16
C ALA A 53 5.04 -9.06 13.24
N GLN A 54 5.61 -9.63 14.30
CA GLN A 54 7.07 -9.75 14.47
C GLN A 54 7.70 -10.62 13.38
N LYS A 55 7.09 -11.77 13.06
CA LYS A 55 7.58 -12.66 11.98
C LYS A 55 7.59 -11.98 10.62
N ARG A 56 6.57 -11.16 10.34
CA ARG A 56 6.34 -10.53 9.04
C ARG A 56 6.88 -9.10 8.94
N ARG A 57 7.58 -8.61 9.98
CA ARG A 57 8.10 -7.24 10.10
C ARG A 57 7.04 -6.17 9.76
N THR A 58 5.85 -6.31 10.34
CA THR A 58 4.73 -5.38 10.14
C THR A 58 4.12 -4.95 11.48
N SER A 59 3.16 -4.03 11.47
CA SER A 59 2.42 -3.63 12.66
C SER A 59 1.23 -4.56 12.91
N TYR A 60 1.08 -5.04 14.15
CA TYR A 60 -0.07 -5.86 14.55
C TYR A 60 -1.40 -5.10 14.37
N GLN A 61 -1.40 -3.77 14.54
CA GLN A 61 -2.58 -2.93 14.31
C GLN A 61 -3.00 -2.95 12.83
N LYS A 62 -2.04 -2.96 11.91
CA LYS A 62 -2.30 -3.06 10.46
C LYS A 62 -2.93 -4.41 10.10
N MET A 63 -2.48 -5.48 10.76
CA MET A 63 -3.07 -6.81 10.58
C MET A 63 -4.51 -6.87 11.07
N ILE A 64 -4.79 -6.31 12.26
CA ILE A 64 -6.15 -6.24 12.81
C ILE A 64 -7.06 -5.43 11.89
N ARG A 65 -6.62 -4.25 11.44
CA ARG A 65 -7.39 -3.41 10.50
C ARG A 65 -7.76 -4.18 9.24
N ARG A 66 -6.78 -4.82 8.58
CA ARG A 66 -7.01 -5.58 7.35
C ARG A 66 -7.96 -6.76 7.55
N LEU A 67 -7.94 -7.41 8.72
CA LEU A 67 -8.89 -8.47 9.02
C LEU A 67 -10.33 -7.95 9.12
N ILE A 68 -10.53 -6.81 9.80
CA ILE A 68 -11.84 -6.17 9.94
C ILE A 68 -12.34 -5.71 8.56
N ASP A 69 -11.50 -5.05 7.77
CA ASP A 69 -11.84 -4.60 6.41
C ASP A 69 -12.27 -5.77 5.52
N TRP A 70 -11.53 -6.89 5.57
CA TRP A 70 -11.83 -8.08 4.78
C TRP A 70 -13.14 -8.73 5.21
N TYR A 71 -13.36 -8.87 6.52
CA TYR A 71 -14.61 -9.39 7.05
C TYR A 71 -15.80 -8.54 6.60
N ALA A 72 -15.75 -7.22 6.81
CA ALA A 72 -16.83 -6.31 6.41
C ALA A 72 -17.10 -6.37 4.89
N SER A 73 -16.04 -6.34 4.08
CA SER A 73 -16.13 -6.40 2.61
C SER A 73 -16.82 -7.67 2.13
N GLN A 74 -16.59 -8.81 2.79
CA GLN A 74 -17.19 -10.09 2.41
C GLN A 74 -18.71 -10.07 2.64
N TYR A 75 -19.16 -9.57 3.79
CA TYR A 75 -20.59 -9.54 4.12
C TYR A 75 -21.34 -8.43 3.39
N GLN A 76 -20.67 -7.33 3.03
CA GLN A 76 -21.27 -6.26 2.24
C GLN A 76 -21.48 -6.64 0.76
N LYS A 77 -20.67 -7.57 0.21
CA LYS A 77 -20.85 -8.10 -1.15
C LYS A 77 -21.94 -9.17 -1.26
N SER A 78 -22.34 -9.76 -0.15
CA SER A 78 -23.39 -10.78 -0.09
C SER A 78 -24.77 -10.23 0.22
N ALA A 79 -24.90 -8.90 0.39
CA ALA A 79 -26.13 -8.17 0.67
C ALA A 79 -26.63 -7.41 -0.56
#